data_AF-A0A842AMZ8-F1
#
_entry.id   AF-A0A842AMZ8-F1
#
_cell.length_a   1.000
_cell.length_b   1.000
_cell.length_c   1.000
_cell.angle_alpha   90.00
_cell.angle_beta   90.00
_cell.angle_gamma   90.00
#
_symmetry.space_group_name_H-M   'P 1'
#
loop_
_entity.id
_entity.type
_entity.pdbx_description
1 polymer ?
#
loop_
_entity_poly.entity_id
_entity_poly.type
_entity_poly.pdbx_seq_one_letter_code
_entity_poly.pdbx_strand_id
1 'polypeptide(L)'
;MKLNRWTTPLQGRDFRNATNANWDMLENLATDLYLEIKKALGIIDEKEAALYRYIITEDNQLREHMKSEDDALRTLIADNKEELETDLRNLDIEVNNRVDNLINSTPQPSEIVDARTDKDGKVYTVLRERLTALQVGNESKLQVFHSIDDIPKMETYDWLMYESNIINDIRTFVNLDSERFPLTFVKEVDTEVPISAMVFGNLGDSNFPVTNTARIRLSSKFKFGSAYIYGVYVGEVTAFQTVVDGVTYSGGDPSQDGTFKIYVSGRVLATSINVIVIAFSKGKELTRMQVFNDIIN
;
A
#
# COMPACT_ATOMS: atom_id res chain seq x y z
N MET A 1 3.74 44.72 -8.72
CA MET A 1 3.00 43.45 -8.47
C MET A 1 3.93 42.46 -7.78
N LYS A 2 3.46 41.69 -6.80
CA LYS A 2 4.31 40.73 -6.05
C LYS A 2 3.60 39.38 -6.00
N LEU A 3 4.25 38.32 -6.48
CA LEU A 3 3.72 36.96 -6.42
C LEU A 3 3.51 36.52 -4.97
N ASN A 4 2.46 35.74 -4.75
CA ASN A 4 2.20 35.13 -3.45
C ASN A 4 3.29 34.09 -3.17
N ARG A 5 4.05 34.32 -2.09
CA ARG A 5 5.05 33.39 -1.59
C ARG A 5 4.44 32.64 -0.41
N TRP A 6 4.26 31.34 -0.56
CA TRP A 6 3.62 30.53 0.48
C TRP A 6 4.64 30.11 1.53
N THR A 7 4.36 30.42 2.78
CA THR A 7 5.20 30.07 3.95
C THR A 7 4.77 28.77 4.60
N THR A 8 3.58 28.26 4.25
CA THR A 8 3.02 26.99 4.71
C THR A 8 2.83 26.04 3.52
N PRO A 9 3.01 24.71 3.72
CA PRO A 9 2.74 23.73 2.68
C PRO A 9 1.24 23.71 2.35
N LEU A 10 0.88 24.09 1.12
CA LEU A 10 -0.48 23.97 0.60
C LEU A 10 -0.66 22.60 -0.05
N GLN A 11 -1.86 22.02 0.03
CA GLN A 11 -2.19 20.75 -0.62
C GLN A 11 -3.53 20.82 -1.35
N GLY A 12 -3.73 19.93 -2.32
CA GLY A 12 -5.01 19.71 -2.98
C GLY A 12 -5.59 20.95 -3.67
N ARG A 13 -6.77 21.40 -3.21
CA ARG A 13 -7.50 22.53 -3.79
C ARG A 13 -6.80 23.86 -3.52
N ASP A 14 -6.33 24.07 -2.30
CA ASP A 14 -5.71 25.34 -1.89
C ASP A 14 -4.41 25.61 -2.65
N PHE A 15 -3.62 24.55 -2.88
CA PHE A 15 -2.43 24.64 -3.73
C PHE A 15 -2.76 25.06 -5.16
N ARG A 16 -3.77 24.43 -5.78
CA ARG A 16 -4.19 24.76 -7.15
C ARG A 16 -4.71 26.18 -7.25
N ASN A 17 -5.58 26.60 -6.32
CA ASN A 17 -6.14 27.94 -6.30
C ASN A 17 -5.05 29.01 -6.13
N ALA A 18 -4.14 28.80 -5.20
CA ALA A 18 -3.04 29.74 -4.96
C ALA A 18 -2.06 29.79 -6.15
N THR A 19 -1.80 28.64 -6.79
CA THR A 19 -0.97 28.56 -7.99
C THR A 19 -1.60 29.29 -9.16
N ASN A 20 -2.90 29.06 -9.41
CA ASN A 20 -3.65 29.75 -10.46
C ASN A 20 -3.65 31.26 -10.24
N ALA A 21 -3.87 31.72 -9.01
CA ALA A 21 -3.80 33.15 -8.70
C ALA A 21 -2.42 33.75 -9.06
N ASN A 22 -1.32 33.04 -8.78
CA ASN A 22 0.02 33.49 -9.20
C ASN A 22 0.18 33.50 -10.73
N TRP A 23 -0.41 32.54 -11.45
CA TRP A 23 -0.41 32.52 -12.91
C TRP A 23 -1.16 33.70 -13.51
N ASP A 24 -2.34 34.05 -12.97
CA ASP A 24 -3.11 35.22 -13.41
C ASP A 24 -2.29 36.51 -13.21
N MET A 25 -1.53 36.59 -12.10
CA MET A 25 -0.66 37.73 -11.85
C MET A 25 0.47 37.82 -12.90
N LEU A 26 1.08 36.70 -13.26
CA LEU A 26 2.13 36.65 -14.29
C LEU A 26 1.60 36.98 -15.68
N GLU A 27 0.42 36.48 -16.03
CA GLU A 27 -0.22 36.73 -17.32
C GLU A 27 -0.55 38.22 -17.51
N ASN A 28 -1.11 38.87 -16.47
CA ASN A 28 -1.35 40.31 -16.48
C ASN A 28 -0.04 41.11 -16.64
N LEU A 29 1.00 40.74 -15.90
CA LEU A 29 2.31 41.40 -16.01
C LEU A 29 2.93 41.24 -17.40
N ALA A 30 2.88 40.04 -17.96
CA ALA A 30 3.40 39.77 -19.31
C ALA A 30 2.65 40.57 -20.36
N THR A 31 1.32 40.69 -20.21
CA THR A 31 0.48 41.46 -21.11
C THR A 31 0.75 42.95 -21.03
N ASP A 32 0.91 43.50 -19.82
CA ASP A 32 1.29 44.90 -19.65
C ASP A 32 2.65 45.21 -20.27
N LEU A 33 3.64 44.36 -20.04
CA LEU A 33 4.97 44.50 -20.64
C LEU A 33 4.89 44.44 -22.17
N TYR A 34 4.10 43.52 -22.73
CA TYR A 34 3.90 43.40 -24.16
C TYR A 34 3.28 44.65 -24.78
N LEU A 35 2.25 45.22 -24.14
CA LEU A 35 1.61 46.46 -24.59
C LEU A 35 2.57 47.65 -24.49
N GLU A 36 3.36 47.75 -23.42
CA GLU A 36 4.37 48.81 -23.26
C GLU A 36 5.46 48.73 -24.34
N ILE A 37 5.95 47.53 -24.65
CA ILE A 37 6.92 47.32 -25.73
C ILE A 37 6.34 47.75 -27.08
N LYS A 38 5.10 47.35 -27.39
CA LYS A 38 4.46 47.74 -28.65
C LYS A 38 4.24 49.24 -28.76
N LYS A 39 3.88 49.92 -27.67
CA LYS A 39 3.81 51.39 -27.60
C LYS A 39 5.17 52.02 -27.87
N ALA A 40 6.22 51.55 -27.20
CA ALA A 40 7.58 52.07 -27.35
C ALA A 40 8.12 51.90 -28.78
N LEU A 41 7.71 50.83 -29.47
CA LEU A 41 8.04 50.57 -30.87
C LEU A 41 7.13 51.33 -31.88
N GLY A 42 6.13 52.08 -31.41
CA GLY A 42 5.18 52.81 -32.25
C GLY A 42 4.23 51.91 -33.05
N ILE A 43 4.10 50.64 -32.65
CA ILE A 43 3.23 49.66 -33.34
C ILE A 43 1.76 49.88 -32.98
N ILE A 44 1.49 50.33 -31.76
CA ILE A 44 0.15 50.67 -31.26
C ILE A 44 0.18 52.03 -30.58
N ASP A 45 -0.95 52.72 -30.55
CA ASP A 45 -1.11 53.98 -29.82
C ASP A 45 -1.64 53.77 -28.39
N GLU A 46 -1.81 54.86 -27.65
CA GLU A 46 -2.32 54.83 -26.28
C GLU A 46 -3.78 54.40 -26.19
N LYS A 47 -4.62 54.75 -27.19
CA LYS A 47 -6.04 54.41 -27.24
C LYS A 47 -6.23 52.92 -27.54
N GLU A 48 -5.49 52.37 -28.49
CA GLU A 48 -5.49 50.95 -28.82
C GLU A 48 -5.07 50.12 -27.61
N ALA A 49 -3.99 50.50 -26.92
CA ALA A 49 -3.58 49.80 -25.71
C ALA A 49 -4.60 49.90 -24.56
N ALA A 50 -5.29 51.03 -24.42
CA ALA A 50 -6.38 51.18 -23.45
C ALA A 50 -7.54 50.24 -23.78
N LEU A 51 -7.87 50.07 -25.06
CA LEU A 51 -8.88 49.13 -25.53
C LEU A 51 -8.49 47.68 -25.23
N TYR A 52 -7.23 47.29 -25.46
CA TYR A 52 -6.74 45.95 -25.10
C TYR A 52 -6.87 45.69 -23.59
N ARG A 53 -6.49 46.66 -22.74
CA ARG A 53 -6.65 46.54 -21.29
C ARG A 53 -8.11 46.39 -20.87
N TYR A 54 -9.02 47.13 -21.51
CA TYR A 54 -10.44 47.04 -21.24
C TYR A 54 -10.99 45.64 -21.56
N ILE A 55 -10.68 45.10 -22.75
CA ILE A 55 -11.13 43.76 -23.17
C ILE A 55 -10.65 42.69 -22.20
N ILE A 56 -9.38 42.73 -21.78
CA ILE A 56 -8.83 41.76 -20.82
C ILE A 56 -9.51 41.88 -19.46
N THR A 57 -9.80 43.10 -19.01
CA THR A 57 -10.48 43.32 -17.73
C THR A 57 -11.89 42.74 -17.75
N GLU A 58 -12.64 42.97 -18.82
CA GLU A 58 -14.00 42.42 -19.01
C GLU A 58 -13.97 40.89 -19.09
N ASP A 59 -13.02 40.29 -19.83
CA ASP A 59 -12.88 38.84 -19.93
C ASP A 59 -12.55 38.20 -18.56
N ASN A 60 -11.68 38.85 -17.78
CA ASN A 60 -11.35 38.40 -16.43
C ASN A 60 -12.57 38.50 -15.49
N GLN A 61 -13.34 39.57 -15.56
CA GLN A 61 -14.57 39.71 -14.78
C GLN A 61 -15.61 38.65 -15.15
N LEU A 62 -15.77 38.36 -16.44
CA LEU A 62 -16.67 37.32 -16.91
C LEU A 62 -16.25 35.93 -16.41
N ARG A 63 -14.95 35.61 -16.47
CA ARG A 63 -14.42 34.34 -15.95
C ARG A 63 -14.68 34.16 -14.47
N GLU A 64 -14.44 35.20 -13.66
CA GLU A 64 -14.71 35.13 -12.22
C GLU A 64 -16.21 35.00 -11.92
N HIS A 65 -17.08 35.67 -12.69
CA HIS A 65 -18.52 35.49 -12.57
C HIS A 65 -18.93 34.04 -12.86
N MET A 66 -18.50 33.49 -13.99
CA MET A 66 -18.79 32.10 -14.38
C MET A 66 -18.31 31.09 -13.34
N LYS A 67 -17.12 31.32 -12.76
CA LYS A 67 -16.57 30.48 -11.70
C LYS A 67 -17.42 30.56 -10.43
N SER A 68 -17.85 31.76 -10.03
CA SER A 68 -18.72 31.93 -8.87
C SER A 68 -20.08 31.25 -9.05
N GLU A 69 -20.64 31.29 -10.26
CA GLU A 69 -21.89 30.58 -10.59
C GLU A 69 -21.72 29.06 -10.56
N ASP A 70 -20.62 28.52 -11.11
CA ASP A 70 -20.33 27.07 -11.05
C ASP A 70 -20.17 26.60 -9.60
N ASP A 71 -19.47 27.37 -8.77
CA ASP A 71 -19.31 27.05 -7.34
C ASP A 71 -20.65 27.08 -6.59
N ALA A 72 -21.53 28.04 -6.90
CA ALA A 72 -22.88 28.10 -6.34
C ALA A 72 -23.74 26.92 -6.78
N LEU A 73 -23.70 26.55 -8.06
CA LEU A 73 -24.42 25.39 -8.61
C LEU A 73 -23.94 24.09 -7.98
N ARG A 74 -22.63 23.90 -7.83
CA ARG A 74 -22.07 22.72 -7.15
C ARG A 74 -22.53 22.59 -5.71
N THR A 75 -22.59 23.71 -4.99
CA THR A 75 -23.06 23.75 -3.61
C THR A 75 -24.53 23.33 -3.55
N LEU A 76 -25.39 23.92 -4.39
CA LEU A 76 -26.80 23.55 -4.48
C LEU A 76 -27.01 22.07 -4.84
N ILE A 77 -26.21 21.52 -5.75
CA ILE A 77 -26.26 20.09 -6.11
C ILE A 77 -25.89 19.21 -4.92
N ALA A 78 -24.86 19.60 -4.15
CA ALA A 78 -24.44 18.86 -2.97
C ALA A 78 -25.54 18.85 -1.89
N ASP A 79 -26.13 20.02 -1.61
CA ASP A 79 -27.19 20.17 -0.61
C ASP A 79 -28.44 19.36 -1.01
N ASN A 80 -28.90 19.48 -2.26
CA ASN A 80 -30.05 18.72 -2.76
C ASN A 80 -29.80 17.21 -2.73
N LYS A 81 -28.56 16.78 -2.98
CA LYS A 81 -28.19 15.36 -2.90
C LYS A 81 -28.29 14.85 -1.47
N GLU A 82 -27.80 15.62 -0.49
CA GLU A 82 -27.89 15.26 0.93
C GLU A 82 -29.34 15.21 1.42
N GLU A 83 -30.17 16.15 0.99
CA GLU A 83 -31.61 16.15 1.28
C GLU A 83 -32.29 14.90 0.71
N LEU A 84 -32.02 14.57 -0.57
CA LEU A 84 -32.59 13.38 -1.21
C LEU A 84 -32.14 12.08 -0.55
N GLU A 85 -30.87 11.98 -0.16
CA GLU A 85 -30.34 10.82 0.58
C GLU A 85 -31.02 10.67 1.94
N THR A 86 -31.30 11.78 2.62
CA THR A 86 -32.03 11.80 3.89
C THR A 86 -33.48 11.34 3.72
N ASP A 87 -34.16 11.84 2.69
CA ASP A 87 -35.55 11.46 2.38
C ASP A 87 -35.68 9.98 2.02
N LEU A 88 -34.77 9.44 1.22
CA LEU A 88 -34.73 8.02 0.89
C LEU A 88 -34.56 7.17 2.15
N ARG A 89 -33.65 7.57 3.05
CA ARG A 89 -33.44 6.86 4.32
C ARG A 89 -34.68 6.89 5.20
N ASN A 90 -35.36 8.02 5.27
CA ASN A 90 -36.60 8.16 6.04
C ASN A 90 -37.73 7.30 5.45
N LEU A 91 -37.85 7.26 4.11
CA LEU A 91 -38.81 6.41 3.42
C LEU A 91 -38.57 4.93 3.67
N ASP A 92 -37.31 4.48 3.63
CA ASP A 92 -36.95 3.10 3.94
C ASP A 92 -37.33 2.73 5.37
N ILE A 93 -37.08 3.61 6.34
CA ILE A 93 -37.50 3.42 7.73
C ILE A 93 -39.03 3.32 7.83
N GLU A 94 -39.77 4.21 7.17
CA GLU A 94 -41.23 4.20 7.19
C GLU A 94 -41.80 2.91 6.57
N VAL A 95 -41.27 2.50 5.42
CA VAL A 95 -41.69 1.26 4.74
C VAL A 95 -41.41 0.05 5.61
N ASN A 96 -40.23 -0.04 6.22
CA ASN A 96 -39.89 -1.13 7.14
C ASN A 96 -40.84 -1.15 8.34
N ASN A 97 -41.11 0.00 8.97
CA ASN A 97 -42.07 0.09 10.07
C ASN A 97 -43.49 -0.35 9.64
N ARG A 98 -43.93 0.00 8.43
CA ARG A 98 -45.23 -0.44 7.90
C ARG A 98 -45.26 -1.95 7.66
N VAL A 99 -44.17 -2.52 7.12
CA VAL A 99 -44.03 -3.97 6.91
C VAL A 99 -44.06 -4.70 8.25
N ASP A 100 -43.31 -4.23 9.25
CA ASP A 100 -43.29 -4.83 10.59
C ASP A 100 -44.66 -4.76 11.26
N ASN A 101 -45.36 -3.63 11.14
CA ASN A 101 -46.72 -3.50 11.64
C ASN A 101 -47.70 -4.47 10.95
N LEU A 102 -47.59 -4.68 9.64
CA LEU A 102 -48.39 -5.68 8.91
C LEU A 102 -48.09 -7.11 9.38
N ILE A 103 -46.81 -7.44 9.51
CA ILE A 103 -46.31 -8.74 9.98
C ILE A 103 -46.82 -9.04 11.39
N ASN A 104 -46.79 -8.05 12.29
CA ASN A 104 -47.24 -8.19 13.68
C ASN A 104 -48.76 -8.21 13.83
N SER A 105 -49.50 -7.59 12.91
CA SER A 105 -50.97 -7.53 12.96
C SER A 105 -51.66 -8.78 12.41
N THR A 106 -50.95 -9.62 11.67
CA THR A 106 -51.45 -10.90 11.17
C THR A 106 -50.98 -12.07 12.02
N PRO A 107 -51.86 -12.99 12.46
CA PRO A 107 -51.45 -14.23 13.10
C PRO A 107 -50.50 -15.02 12.20
N GLN A 108 -49.27 -15.23 12.65
CA GLN A 108 -48.26 -16.00 11.90
C GLN A 108 -48.34 -17.48 12.27
N PRO A 109 -48.17 -18.41 11.31
CA PRO A 109 -48.03 -19.83 11.60
C PRO A 109 -46.85 -20.08 12.55
N SER A 110 -47.02 -20.98 13.53
CA SER A 110 -45.98 -21.30 14.52
C SER A 110 -44.69 -21.82 13.87
N GLU A 111 -44.80 -22.56 12.77
CA GLU A 111 -43.66 -23.10 12.01
C GLU A 111 -42.70 -21.99 11.52
N ILE A 112 -43.25 -20.87 11.03
CA ILE A 112 -42.43 -19.75 10.54
C ILE A 112 -41.79 -19.03 11.73
N VAL A 113 -42.50 -18.90 12.85
CA VAL A 113 -42.00 -18.29 14.08
C VAL A 113 -40.83 -19.08 14.66
N ASP A 114 -40.95 -20.41 14.72
CA ASP A 114 -39.91 -21.31 15.21
C ASP A 114 -38.68 -21.29 14.28
N ALA A 115 -38.91 -21.23 12.97
CA ALA A 115 -37.85 -21.15 11.97
C ALA A 115 -37.04 -19.84 12.03
N ARG A 116 -37.46 -18.80 12.78
CA ARG A 116 -36.68 -17.57 12.99
C ARG A 116 -35.57 -17.72 14.01
N THR A 117 -35.51 -18.82 14.75
CA THR A 117 -34.44 -19.04 15.72
C THR A 117 -33.25 -19.72 15.05
N ASP A 118 -32.05 -19.17 15.19
CA ASP A 118 -30.84 -19.84 14.71
C ASP A 118 -30.32 -20.90 15.71
N LYS A 119 -29.27 -21.61 15.30
CA LYS A 119 -28.64 -22.67 16.10
C LYS A 119 -28.06 -22.17 17.42
N ASP A 120 -27.80 -20.86 17.53
CA ASP A 120 -27.21 -20.20 18.68
C ASP A 120 -28.29 -19.56 19.58
N GLY A 121 -29.57 -19.77 19.25
CA GLY A 121 -30.72 -19.31 20.03
C GLY A 121 -31.12 -17.86 19.77
N LYS A 122 -30.51 -17.18 18.78
CA LYS A 122 -30.90 -15.82 18.40
C LYS A 122 -32.16 -15.88 17.55
N VAL A 123 -33.17 -15.11 17.95
CA VAL A 123 -34.45 -14.98 17.24
C VAL A 123 -34.38 -13.75 16.34
N TYR A 124 -34.60 -13.96 15.04
CA TYR A 124 -34.64 -12.88 14.04
C TYR A 124 -36.07 -12.34 13.90
N THR A 125 -36.21 -11.09 13.43
CA THR A 125 -37.53 -10.45 13.27
C THR A 125 -38.34 -11.18 12.20
N VAL A 126 -37.69 -11.59 11.11
CA VAL A 126 -38.30 -12.36 10.01
C VAL A 126 -37.39 -13.51 9.55
N LEU A 127 -37.99 -14.57 9.01
CA LEU A 127 -37.24 -15.75 8.54
C LEU A 127 -36.22 -15.40 7.44
N ARG A 128 -36.55 -14.43 6.57
CA ARG A 128 -35.64 -13.94 5.53
C ARG A 128 -34.33 -13.41 6.13
N GLU A 129 -34.39 -12.68 7.23
CA GLU A 129 -33.21 -12.09 7.87
C GLU A 129 -32.27 -13.19 8.40
N ARG A 130 -32.82 -14.23 9.02
CA ARG A 130 -32.07 -15.43 9.41
C ARG A 130 -31.46 -16.14 8.20
N LEU A 131 -32.23 -16.33 7.12
CA LEU A 131 -31.75 -16.99 5.90
C LEU A 131 -30.61 -16.19 5.25
N THR A 132 -30.72 -14.87 5.17
CA THR A 132 -29.65 -14.00 4.69
C THR A 132 -28.42 -14.09 5.59
N ALA A 133 -28.58 -14.05 6.92
CA ALA A 133 -27.47 -14.20 7.86
C ALA A 133 -26.77 -15.56 7.74
N LEU A 134 -27.53 -16.64 7.55
CA LEU A 134 -26.99 -17.98 7.29
C LEU A 134 -26.28 -18.05 5.92
N GLN A 135 -26.79 -17.37 4.90
CA GLN A 135 -26.17 -17.30 3.59
C GLN A 135 -24.85 -16.54 3.63
N VAL A 136 -24.82 -15.35 4.24
CA VAL A 136 -23.59 -14.55 4.44
C VAL A 136 -22.55 -15.34 5.27
N GLY A 137 -22.99 -16.01 6.34
CA GLY A 137 -22.11 -16.88 7.13
C GLY A 137 -21.59 -18.11 6.37
N ASN A 138 -22.35 -18.64 5.40
CA ASN A 138 -21.91 -19.72 4.53
C ASN A 138 -20.98 -19.23 3.40
N GLU A 139 -21.17 -18.00 2.91
CA GLU A 139 -20.29 -17.35 1.93
C GLU A 139 -18.94 -16.93 2.57
N SER A 140 -18.90 -16.77 3.91
CA SER A 140 -17.69 -16.55 4.70
C SER A 140 -16.85 -17.83 4.96
N LYS A 141 -17.15 -18.94 4.29
CA LYS A 141 -16.37 -20.18 4.42
C LYS A 141 -15.11 -20.08 3.57
N LEU A 142 -13.97 -20.36 4.20
CA LEU A 142 -12.64 -20.57 3.59
C LEU A 142 -12.75 -21.10 2.16
N GLN A 143 -12.40 -20.27 1.17
CA GLN A 143 -12.32 -20.70 -0.22
C GLN A 143 -10.89 -21.13 -0.55
N VAL A 144 -10.77 -22.21 -1.33
CA VAL A 144 -9.49 -22.70 -1.85
C VAL A 144 -9.40 -22.40 -3.34
N PHE A 145 -8.58 -21.41 -3.68
CA PHE A 145 -8.23 -21.04 -5.03
C PHE A 145 -7.12 -21.95 -5.57
N HIS A 146 -7.06 -22.10 -6.89
CA HIS A 146 -6.08 -22.96 -7.55
C HIS A 146 -5.29 -22.22 -8.65
N SER A 147 -5.69 -20.98 -8.96
CA SER A 147 -5.03 -20.11 -9.94
C SER A 147 -4.49 -18.85 -9.29
N ILE A 148 -3.30 -18.43 -9.73
CA ILE A 148 -2.70 -17.15 -9.34
C ILE A 148 -3.57 -15.97 -9.78
N ASP A 149 -4.32 -16.12 -10.87
CA ASP A 149 -5.20 -15.06 -11.39
C ASP A 149 -6.37 -14.74 -10.45
N ASP A 150 -6.65 -15.62 -9.49
CA ASP A 150 -7.72 -15.43 -8.52
C ASP A 150 -7.25 -14.73 -7.22
N ILE A 151 -5.95 -14.46 -7.06
CA ILE A 151 -5.40 -13.73 -5.91
C ILE A 151 -6.15 -12.43 -5.61
N PRO A 152 -6.50 -11.58 -6.60
CA PRO A 152 -7.23 -10.33 -6.34
C PRO A 152 -8.66 -10.53 -5.81
N LYS A 153 -9.21 -11.75 -5.88
CA LYS A 153 -10.55 -12.12 -5.45
C LYS A 153 -10.56 -12.80 -4.08
N MET A 154 -9.38 -13.05 -3.50
CA MET A 154 -9.24 -13.72 -2.21
C MET A 154 -9.64 -12.80 -1.07
N GLU A 155 -10.61 -13.23 -0.28
CA GLU A 155 -11.02 -12.57 0.96
C GLU A 155 -10.15 -13.01 2.14
N THR A 156 -10.40 -12.43 3.31
CA THR A 156 -9.63 -12.78 4.53
C THR A 156 -9.83 -14.26 4.89
N TYR A 157 -8.72 -14.92 5.20
CA TYR A 157 -8.56 -16.35 5.48
C TYR A 157 -8.54 -17.27 4.26
N ASP A 158 -8.82 -16.79 3.04
CA ASP A 158 -8.79 -17.65 1.85
C ASP A 158 -7.39 -18.20 1.53
N TRP A 159 -7.35 -19.39 0.93
CA TRP A 159 -6.12 -20.09 0.57
C TRP A 159 -6.01 -20.23 -0.95
N LEU A 160 -4.80 -20.12 -1.49
CA LEU A 160 -4.46 -20.47 -2.87
C LEU A 160 -3.51 -21.67 -2.83
N MET A 161 -3.88 -22.75 -3.49
CA MET A 161 -3.04 -23.91 -3.75
C MET A 161 -2.64 -23.93 -5.21
N TYR A 162 -1.41 -23.49 -5.50
CA TYR A 162 -0.88 -23.48 -6.86
C TYR A 162 -0.05 -24.73 -7.12
N GLU A 163 -0.54 -25.58 -8.01
CA GLU A 163 0.20 -26.76 -8.50
C GLU A 163 1.07 -26.37 -9.69
N SER A 164 2.40 -26.53 -9.56
CA SER A 164 3.33 -26.22 -10.65
C SER A 164 4.34 -27.33 -10.87
N ASN A 165 4.40 -27.82 -12.11
CA ASN A 165 5.35 -28.85 -12.54
C ASN A 165 6.80 -28.33 -12.69
N ILE A 166 7.07 -27.06 -12.38
CA ILE A 166 8.34 -26.37 -12.67
C ILE A 166 9.11 -26.01 -11.39
N ILE A 167 8.53 -26.23 -10.21
CA ILE A 167 9.21 -25.91 -8.95
C ILE A 167 10.17 -27.06 -8.59
N ASN A 168 11.37 -27.01 -9.17
CA ASN A 168 12.46 -27.97 -8.93
C ASN A 168 13.25 -27.69 -7.64
N ASP A 169 12.86 -26.68 -6.85
CA ASP A 169 13.56 -26.31 -5.62
C ASP A 169 12.51 -25.86 -4.58
N ILE A 170 11.95 -26.82 -3.84
CA ILE A 170 10.91 -26.57 -2.83
C ILE A 170 11.57 -25.85 -1.64
N ARG A 171 11.25 -24.56 -1.49
CA ARG A 171 11.24 -23.90 -0.18
C ARG A 171 9.82 -23.48 0.11
N THR A 172 9.07 -24.31 0.81
CA THR A 172 7.76 -23.96 1.36
C THR A 172 7.97 -22.83 2.37
N PHE A 173 7.65 -21.60 2.00
CA PHE A 173 7.67 -20.46 2.92
C PHE A 173 6.30 -20.34 3.59
N VAL A 174 5.95 -21.29 4.46
CA VAL A 174 5.02 -20.94 5.55
C VAL A 174 5.91 -20.63 6.75
N ASN A 175 6.28 -19.35 6.90
CA ASN A 175 6.99 -18.89 8.08
C ASN A 175 5.99 -18.79 9.24
N LEU A 176 5.62 -19.94 9.80
CA LEU A 176 4.92 -19.99 11.08
C LEU A 176 5.98 -19.88 12.16
N ASP A 177 5.94 -18.78 12.90
CA ASP A 177 6.76 -18.60 14.10
C ASP A 177 6.44 -19.73 15.10
N SER A 178 7.38 -20.66 15.27
CA SER A 178 7.24 -21.81 16.15
C SER A 178 7.09 -21.43 17.63
N GLU A 179 7.41 -20.18 18.00
CA GLU A 179 7.20 -19.68 19.36
C GLU A 179 5.74 -19.28 19.62
N ARG A 180 4.96 -18.94 18.56
CA ARG A 180 3.55 -18.53 18.67
C ARG A 180 2.56 -19.66 18.39
N PHE A 181 2.95 -20.63 17.58
CA PHE A 181 2.15 -21.81 17.29
C PHE A 181 2.98 -23.07 17.56
N PRO A 182 2.79 -23.75 18.71
CA PRO A 182 3.56 -24.95 19.02
C PRO A 182 3.22 -26.05 18.01
N LEU A 183 4.10 -26.24 17.03
CA LEU A 183 3.98 -27.31 16.06
C LEU A 183 4.46 -28.60 16.69
N THR A 184 3.65 -29.65 16.56
CA THR A 184 4.06 -31.01 16.96
C THR A 184 4.47 -31.75 15.70
N PHE A 185 5.69 -32.29 15.69
CA PHE A 185 6.11 -33.20 14.62
C PHE A 185 5.23 -34.44 14.67
N VAL A 186 4.42 -34.67 13.65
CA VAL A 186 3.50 -35.82 13.59
C VAL A 186 4.20 -37.02 12.95
N LYS A 187 4.78 -36.84 11.76
CA LYS A 187 5.45 -37.90 11.00
C LYS A 187 6.14 -37.32 9.76
N GLU A 188 7.25 -37.93 9.34
CA GLU A 188 7.83 -37.78 8.01
C GLU A 188 7.24 -38.87 7.08
N VAL A 189 6.71 -38.45 5.93
CA VAL A 189 6.12 -39.35 4.93
C VAL A 189 7.00 -39.32 3.69
N ASP A 190 7.67 -40.44 3.41
CA ASP A 190 8.35 -40.62 2.13
C ASP A 190 7.30 -40.57 1.01
N THR A 191 7.40 -39.58 0.13
CA THR A 191 6.53 -39.47 -1.05
C THR A 191 7.35 -39.80 -2.29
N GLU A 192 6.86 -40.75 -3.10
CA GLU A 192 7.53 -41.18 -4.34
C GLU A 192 7.34 -40.19 -5.51
N VAL A 193 6.51 -39.17 -5.32
CA VAL A 193 6.17 -38.17 -6.35
C VAL A 193 6.57 -36.79 -5.84
N PRO A 194 7.33 -35.98 -6.60
CA PRO A 194 7.55 -34.59 -6.25
C PRO A 194 6.23 -33.83 -6.41
N ILE A 195 5.47 -33.67 -5.33
CA ILE A 195 4.28 -32.82 -5.32
C ILE A 195 4.75 -31.41 -4.94
N SER A 196 5.06 -30.60 -5.94
CA SER A 196 5.47 -29.21 -5.74
C SER A 196 4.26 -28.27 -5.73
N ALA A 197 3.52 -28.26 -4.63
CA ALA A 197 2.44 -27.28 -4.42
C ALA A 197 2.97 -26.07 -3.63
N MET A 198 2.69 -24.86 -4.12
CA MET A 198 2.92 -23.62 -3.41
C MET A 198 1.60 -23.13 -2.82
N VAL A 199 1.55 -22.97 -1.49
CA VAL A 199 0.34 -22.51 -0.78
C VAL A 199 0.53 -21.06 -0.35
N PHE A 200 -0.42 -20.19 -0.73
CA PHE A 200 -0.53 -18.83 -0.22
C PHE A 200 -1.78 -18.72 0.65
N GLY A 201 -1.67 -18.10 1.83
CA GLY A 201 -2.84 -17.79 2.67
C GLY A 201 -3.00 -16.28 2.81
N ASN A 202 -4.20 -15.75 2.52
CA ASN A 202 -4.53 -14.37 2.86
C ASN A 202 -4.94 -14.34 4.34
N LEU A 203 -4.06 -13.87 5.23
CA LEU A 203 -4.31 -13.88 6.67
C LEU A 203 -4.98 -12.58 7.19
N GLY A 204 -5.38 -11.68 6.28
CA GLY A 204 -6.00 -10.39 6.57
C GLY A 204 -5.06 -9.34 7.16
N ASP A 205 -5.60 -8.13 7.41
CA ASP A 205 -4.91 -6.97 7.99
C ASP A 205 -4.56 -7.13 9.48
N SER A 206 -4.63 -8.35 10.00
CA SER A 206 -4.03 -8.67 11.29
C SER A 206 -2.56 -8.30 11.17
N ASN A 207 -2.12 -7.26 11.90
CA ASN A 207 -0.72 -6.90 12.04
C ASN A 207 0.07 -8.12 12.53
N PHE A 208 0.42 -9.05 11.62
CA PHE A 208 1.55 -9.91 11.79
C PHE A 208 2.69 -8.92 11.95
N PRO A 209 3.35 -8.87 13.12
CA PRO A 209 4.56 -8.09 13.20
C PRO A 209 5.50 -8.76 12.20
N VAL A 210 5.60 -8.19 11.00
CA VAL A 210 6.72 -8.42 10.12
C VAL A 210 7.88 -7.80 10.88
N THR A 211 8.42 -8.54 11.84
CA THR A 211 9.74 -8.26 12.38
C THR A 211 10.64 -8.38 11.17
N ASN A 212 10.97 -7.23 10.60
CA ASN A 212 11.91 -7.07 9.50
C ASN A 212 13.30 -7.39 10.05
N THR A 213 13.47 -8.63 10.51
CA THR A 213 14.68 -9.15 11.11
C THR A 213 15.67 -9.24 9.97
N ALA A 214 16.66 -8.36 9.97
CA ALA A 214 17.60 -8.31 8.88
C ALA A 214 18.31 -9.66 8.75
N ARG A 215 18.40 -10.17 7.52
CA ARG A 215 19.12 -11.40 7.20
C ARG A 215 20.12 -11.09 6.10
N ILE A 216 21.27 -11.75 6.16
CA ILE A 216 22.34 -11.63 5.18
C ILE A 216 22.75 -13.03 4.73
N ARG A 217 23.06 -13.19 3.44
CA ARG A 217 23.56 -14.46 2.88
C ARG A 217 24.61 -14.19 1.81
N LEU A 218 25.53 -15.14 1.62
CA LEU A 218 26.44 -15.11 0.49
C LEU A 218 25.69 -15.39 -0.82
N SER A 219 26.06 -14.66 -1.88
CA SER A 219 25.56 -14.91 -3.24
C SER A 219 26.29 -16.07 -3.90
N SER A 220 27.48 -16.41 -3.41
CA SER A 220 28.30 -17.54 -3.86
C SER A 220 29.30 -17.93 -2.78
N LYS A 221 29.76 -19.19 -2.76
CA LYS A 221 30.86 -19.62 -1.87
C LYS A 221 32.08 -18.70 -2.05
N PHE A 222 32.60 -18.17 -0.95
CA PHE A 222 33.81 -17.37 -0.97
C PHE A 222 35.02 -18.24 -1.33
N LYS A 223 35.86 -17.78 -2.27
CA LYS A 223 37.09 -18.48 -2.66
C LYS A 223 38.30 -17.78 -2.06
N PHE A 224 39.21 -18.55 -1.48
CA PHE A 224 40.48 -18.02 -0.97
C PHE A 224 41.21 -17.20 -2.04
N GLY A 225 41.78 -16.06 -1.65
CA GLY A 225 42.41 -15.10 -2.56
C GLY A 225 41.46 -14.17 -3.32
N SER A 226 40.14 -14.31 -3.15
CA SER A 226 39.17 -13.38 -3.77
C SER A 226 39.28 -11.98 -3.18
N ALA A 227 39.21 -10.97 -4.04
CA ALA A 227 39.27 -9.58 -3.61
C ALA A 227 38.01 -9.10 -2.88
N TYR A 228 36.86 -9.77 -3.11
CA TYR A 228 35.56 -9.35 -2.60
C TYR A 228 34.74 -10.51 -2.05
N ILE A 229 33.90 -10.21 -1.06
CA ILE A 229 32.77 -11.02 -0.60
C ILE A 229 31.50 -10.42 -1.21
N TYR A 230 30.65 -11.27 -1.80
CA TYR A 230 29.37 -10.87 -2.37
C TYR A 230 28.23 -11.53 -1.61
N GLY A 231 27.16 -10.76 -1.37
CA GLY A 231 25.97 -11.27 -0.73
C GLY A 231 24.72 -10.47 -1.04
N VAL A 232 23.62 -10.94 -0.47
CA VAL A 232 22.35 -10.21 -0.46
C VAL A 232 21.85 -10.06 0.96
N TYR A 233 21.07 -9.01 1.18
CA TYR A 233 20.48 -8.69 2.46
C TYR A 233 18.99 -8.37 2.31
N VAL A 234 18.26 -8.60 3.39
CA VAL A 234 16.88 -8.14 3.57
C VAL A 234 16.78 -7.39 4.89
N GLY A 235 15.83 -6.45 4.98
CA GLY A 235 15.65 -5.56 6.13
C GLY A 235 16.41 -4.25 6.05
N GLU A 236 16.24 -3.41 7.07
CA GLU A 236 16.78 -2.04 7.14
C GLU A 236 18.28 -2.02 7.46
N VAL A 237 19.11 -2.60 6.59
CA VAL A 237 20.57 -2.56 6.73
C VAL A 237 21.11 -1.24 6.19
N THR A 238 21.88 -0.53 7.01
CA THR A 238 22.51 0.75 6.65
C THR A 238 24.02 0.64 6.47
N ALA A 239 24.66 -0.40 7.00
CA ALA A 239 26.11 -0.59 6.89
C ALA A 239 26.54 -2.05 7.12
N PHE A 240 27.71 -2.40 6.58
CA PHE A 240 28.39 -3.66 6.86
C PHE A 240 29.77 -3.46 7.47
N GLN A 241 30.20 -4.46 8.25
CA GLN A 241 31.59 -4.63 8.69
C GLN A 241 32.03 -6.06 8.42
N THR A 242 33.34 -6.25 8.27
CA THR A 242 33.95 -7.59 8.21
C THR A 242 34.95 -7.75 9.33
N VAL A 243 34.89 -8.86 10.04
CA VAL A 243 35.88 -9.28 11.02
C VAL A 243 36.73 -10.37 10.38
N VAL A 244 38.03 -10.14 10.28
CA VAL A 244 39.00 -11.13 9.80
C VAL A 244 39.97 -11.41 10.93
N ASP A 245 39.94 -12.63 11.46
CA ASP A 245 40.79 -13.08 12.57
C ASP A 245 40.77 -12.12 13.78
N GLY A 246 39.56 -11.67 14.15
CA GLY A 246 39.34 -10.74 15.27
C GLY A 246 39.60 -9.25 14.94
N VAL A 247 40.15 -8.91 13.78
CA VAL A 247 40.34 -7.53 13.35
C VAL A 247 39.13 -7.03 12.57
N THR A 248 38.51 -5.94 13.04
CA THR A 248 37.34 -5.33 12.40
C THR A 248 37.75 -4.35 11.30
N TYR A 249 37.17 -4.53 10.12
CA TYR A 249 37.28 -3.64 8.98
C TYR A 249 35.90 -3.08 8.64
N SER A 250 35.78 -1.76 8.68
CA SER A 250 34.60 -1.06 8.16
C SER A 250 34.63 -1.02 6.64
N GLY A 251 33.51 -1.31 6.00
CA GLY A 251 33.38 -1.24 4.55
C GLY A 251 32.33 -2.20 4.01
N GLY A 252 31.66 -1.77 2.94
CA GLY A 252 30.51 -2.44 2.36
C GLY A 252 29.26 -1.61 2.57
N ASP A 253 28.87 -0.88 1.52
CA ASP A 253 27.61 -0.16 1.51
C ASP A 253 26.50 -1.05 0.95
N PRO A 254 25.32 -1.07 1.58
CA PRO A 254 24.14 -1.71 1.02
C PRO A 254 23.78 -1.05 -0.32
N SER A 255 23.60 -1.87 -1.35
CA SER A 255 23.09 -1.41 -2.65
C SER A 255 21.56 -1.43 -2.63
N GLN A 256 20.91 -0.46 -3.30
CA GLN A 256 19.44 -0.33 -3.30
C GLN A 256 18.71 -1.57 -3.85
N ASP A 257 19.41 -2.43 -4.58
CA ASP A 257 18.91 -3.71 -5.11
C ASP A 257 18.92 -4.87 -4.09
N GLY A 258 19.28 -4.60 -2.83
CA GLY A 258 19.36 -5.63 -1.78
C GLY A 258 20.65 -6.45 -1.83
N THR A 259 21.67 -6.01 -2.57
CA THR A 259 22.97 -6.68 -2.65
C THR A 259 24.04 -5.94 -1.85
N PHE A 260 25.11 -6.65 -1.49
CA PHE A 260 26.30 -6.04 -0.89
C PHE A 260 27.57 -6.65 -1.46
N LYS A 261 28.63 -5.84 -1.47
CA LYS A 261 30.00 -6.27 -1.79
C LYS A 261 30.98 -5.69 -0.77
N ILE A 262 31.89 -6.51 -0.27
CA ILE A 262 32.90 -6.08 0.73
C ILE A 262 34.29 -6.43 0.25
N TYR A 263 35.19 -5.45 0.23
CA TYR A 263 36.58 -5.65 -0.17
C TYR A 263 37.40 -6.31 0.95
N VAL A 264 38.03 -7.43 0.63
CA VAL A 264 38.84 -8.24 1.56
C VAL A 264 40.21 -8.64 1.00
N SER A 265 40.57 -8.16 -0.19
CA SER A 265 41.87 -8.44 -0.80
C SER A 265 43.02 -8.08 0.14
N GLY A 266 44.00 -8.99 0.26
CA GLY A 266 45.15 -8.83 1.14
C GLY A 266 44.86 -8.92 2.64
N ARG A 267 43.61 -9.18 3.04
CA ARG A 267 43.21 -9.36 4.46
C ARG A 267 43.02 -10.82 4.81
N VAL A 268 42.55 -11.63 3.86
CA VAL A 268 42.39 -13.07 4.03
C VAL A 268 43.67 -13.80 3.58
N LEU A 269 44.60 -14.02 4.52
CA LEU A 269 45.96 -14.49 4.21
C LEU A 269 46.19 -16.01 4.37
N ALA A 270 45.28 -16.73 5.04
CA ALA A 270 45.35 -18.19 5.15
C ALA A 270 43.95 -18.81 5.11
N THR A 271 43.87 -20.12 4.83
CA THR A 271 42.61 -20.88 4.81
C THR A 271 42.09 -21.23 6.21
N SER A 272 42.88 -21.00 7.27
CA SER A 272 42.48 -21.28 8.65
C SER A 272 41.86 -20.08 9.36
N ILE A 273 41.72 -18.93 8.70
CA ILE A 273 41.26 -17.71 9.37
C ILE A 273 39.73 -17.62 9.40
N ASN A 274 39.22 -17.06 10.49
CA ASN A 274 37.80 -16.81 10.65
C ASN A 274 37.41 -15.49 9.97
N VAL A 275 36.41 -15.55 9.07
CA VAL A 275 35.85 -14.35 8.41
C VAL A 275 34.35 -14.24 8.70
N ILE A 276 33.94 -13.14 9.31
CA ILE A 276 32.55 -12.83 9.64
C ILE A 276 32.15 -11.52 8.96
N VAL A 277 30.93 -11.47 8.41
CA VAL A 277 30.29 -10.22 7.98
C VAL A 277 29.18 -9.88 8.96
N ILE A 278 29.11 -8.62 9.38
CA ILE A 278 28.15 -8.10 10.34
C ILE A 278 27.35 -6.99 9.66
N ALA A 279 26.02 -7.04 9.80
CA ALA A 279 25.11 -6.01 9.29
C ALA A 279 24.59 -5.12 10.41
N PHE A 280 24.48 -3.83 10.13
CA PHE A 280 24.06 -2.80 11.08
C PHE A 280 22.89 -1.99 10.54
N SER A 281 22.08 -1.47 11.47
CA SER A 281 21.13 -0.39 11.22
C SER A 281 21.32 0.70 12.28
N LYS A 282 21.49 1.96 11.87
CA LYS A 282 21.61 3.10 12.80
C LYS A 282 22.65 2.88 13.91
N GLY A 283 23.74 2.19 13.59
CA GLY A 283 24.83 1.87 14.53
C GLY A 283 24.61 0.64 15.43
N LYS A 284 23.46 -0.03 15.35
CA LYS A 284 23.18 -1.28 16.08
C LYS A 284 23.43 -2.51 15.20
N GLU A 285 24.13 -3.50 15.73
CA GLU A 285 24.28 -4.81 15.08
C GLU A 285 22.92 -5.50 14.97
N LEU A 286 22.56 -5.96 13.76
CA LEU A 286 21.34 -6.69 13.49
C LEU A 286 21.57 -8.19 13.40
N THR A 287 22.61 -8.58 12.65
CA THR A 287 22.94 -9.98 12.38
C THR A 287 24.39 -10.13 11.95
N ARG A 288 24.92 -11.35 12.06
CA ARG A 288 26.26 -11.73 11.61
C ARG A 288 26.21 -13.05 10.85
N MET A 289 27.10 -13.20 9.88
CA MET A 289 27.23 -14.39 9.06
C MET A 289 28.69 -14.81 8.96
N GLN A 290 28.94 -16.09 9.22
CA GLN A 290 30.22 -16.70 8.93
C GLN A 290 30.38 -16.85 7.42
N VAL A 291 31.45 -16.28 6.86
CA VAL A 291 31.75 -16.34 5.43
C VAL A 291 32.64 -17.54 5.11
N PHE A 292 33.60 -17.80 5.98
CA PHE A 292 34.63 -18.80 5.76
C PHE A 292 35.18 -19.28 7.11
N ASN A 293 35.27 -20.61 7.29
CA ASN A 293 35.86 -21.25 8.45
C ASN A 293 36.25 -22.69 8.07
N ASP A 294 37.48 -22.90 7.57
CA ASP A 294 38.05 -24.25 7.52
C ASP A 294 38.78 -24.47 8.86
N ILE A 295 38.03 -24.85 9.90
CA ILE A 295 38.63 -25.60 11.00
C ILE A 295 38.99 -26.95 10.39
N ILE A 296 40.28 -27.15 10.14
CA ILE A 296 40.84 -28.46 9.83
C ILE A 296 40.52 -29.36 11.02
N ASN A 297 39.55 -30.25 10.86
CA ASN A 297 39.49 -31.50 11.61
C ASN A 297 40.41 -32.52 10.94
#